data_AF-A0A9P7NQ95-F1
#
_entry.id   AF-A0A9P7NQ95-F1
#
_cell.length_a   1.000
_cell.length_b   1.000
_cell.length_c   1.000
_cell.angle_alpha   90.00
_cell.angle_beta   90.00
_cell.angle_gamma   90.00
#
_symmetry.space_group_name_H-M   'P 1'
#
loop_
_entity.id
_entity.type
_entity.pdbx_description
1 polymer ?
#
loop_
_entity_poly.entity_id
_entity_poly.type
_entity_poly.pdbx_seq_one_letter_code
_entity_poly.pdbx_strand_id
1 'polypeptide(L)'
;MKLLTGLPLALLAGRTLAECGRGLINGSDDYRNVKSGPACVLKSHNVYFCGSSGTSVVHKQSRIMLRAGTSDSTVQVECVGGYSFLLNCDANTGAVFTEPACKNGITAVYSVIEPKT
;
A
#
# COMPACT_ATOMS: atom_id res chain seq x y z
N MET A 1 29.17 13.55 -49.25
CA MET A 1 28.07 13.79 -48.30
C MET A 1 27.44 12.46 -47.92
N LYS A 2 27.67 11.98 -46.70
CA LYS A 2 26.93 10.85 -46.11
C LYS A 2 26.76 11.15 -44.63
N LEU A 3 25.50 11.27 -44.24
CA LEU A 3 25.00 11.38 -42.87
C LEU A 3 25.65 10.32 -42.00
N LEU A 4 25.99 10.70 -40.77
CA LEU A 4 25.85 9.87 -39.57
C LEU A 4 25.72 10.84 -38.39
N THR A 5 24.53 11.43 -38.29
CA THR A 5 24.04 12.07 -37.06
C THR A 5 23.98 11.00 -35.97
N GLY A 6 25.03 10.92 -35.15
CA GLY A 6 25.04 10.14 -33.92
C GLY A 6 24.13 10.79 -32.90
N LEU A 7 22.85 10.38 -32.88
CA LEU A 7 21.97 10.60 -31.75
C LEU A 7 22.45 9.64 -30.63
N PRO A 8 23.00 10.12 -29.50
CA PRO A 8 23.05 9.27 -28.33
C PRO A 8 21.60 9.01 -27.95
N LEU A 9 21.14 7.77 -28.12
CA LEU A 9 19.93 7.29 -27.45
C LEU A 9 20.17 7.50 -25.96
N ALA A 10 19.58 8.54 -25.40
CA ALA A 10 19.39 8.63 -23.97
C ALA A 10 18.47 7.46 -23.59
N LEU A 11 19.07 6.33 -23.19
CA LEU A 11 18.37 5.32 -22.41
C LEU A 11 17.98 5.99 -21.09
N LEU A 12 16.82 6.65 -21.07
CA LEU A 12 16.04 6.83 -19.84
C LEU A 12 15.56 5.44 -19.41
N ALA A 13 16.48 4.64 -18.86
CA ALA A 13 16.12 3.50 -18.03
C ALA A 13 15.72 4.00 -16.64
N GLY A 14 14.73 4.92 -16.60
CA GLY A 14 14.08 5.34 -15.37
C GLY A 14 13.09 4.26 -14.95
N ARG A 15 13.57 3.15 -14.40
CA ARG A 15 12.72 2.23 -13.64
C ARG A 15 12.75 2.64 -12.17
N THR A 16 11.97 3.66 -11.85
CA THR A 16 11.66 4.10 -10.49
C THR A 16 10.17 4.48 -10.54
N LEU A 17 9.23 4.01 -9.72
CA LEU A 17 9.25 3.26 -8.47
C LEU A 17 7.94 2.47 -8.37
N ALA A 18 7.95 1.24 -7.85
CA ALA A 18 6.72 0.69 -7.28
C ALA A 18 6.54 1.33 -5.89
N GLU A 19 6.25 2.62 -5.89
CA GLU A 19 6.20 3.47 -4.69
C GLU A 19 5.13 2.98 -3.71
N CYS A 20 4.05 2.43 -4.26
CA CYS A 20 2.96 1.80 -3.55
C CYS A 20 2.29 0.76 -4.45
N GLY A 21 1.68 -0.26 -3.87
CA GLY A 21 1.03 -1.33 -4.63
C GLY A 21 0.10 -2.21 -3.80
N ARG A 22 -0.43 -3.23 -4.47
CA ARG A 22 -1.03 -4.38 -3.78
C ARG A 22 0.08 -5.09 -3.03
N GLY A 23 -0.12 -5.27 -1.73
CA GLY A 23 0.89 -5.87 -0.87
C GLY A 23 1.12 -7.33 -1.27
N LEU A 24 2.32 -7.64 -1.74
CA LEU A 24 2.78 -9.00 -1.99
C LEU A 24 3.78 -9.36 -0.89
N ILE A 25 3.55 -10.49 -0.23
CA ILE A 25 4.46 -11.05 0.77
C ILE A 25 4.91 -12.41 0.26
N ASN A 26 6.22 -12.55 0.05
CA ASN A 26 6.81 -13.70 -0.65
C ASN A 26 6.16 -13.99 -2.02
N GLY A 27 5.75 -12.94 -2.73
CA GLY A 27 5.08 -13.04 -4.03
C GLY A 27 3.59 -13.44 -3.97
N SER A 28 3.01 -13.59 -2.78
CA SER A 28 1.60 -13.90 -2.57
C SER A 28 0.84 -12.70 -2.00
N ASP A 29 -0.39 -12.48 -2.47
CA ASP A 29 -1.33 -11.50 -1.92
C ASP A 29 -2.28 -12.11 -0.87
N ASP A 30 -2.08 -13.39 -0.53
CA ASP A 30 -2.89 -14.09 0.47
C ASP A 30 -2.60 -13.54 1.87
N TYR A 31 -3.43 -12.59 2.30
CA TYR A 31 -3.40 -11.99 3.62
C TYR A 31 -3.52 -13.01 4.76
N ARG A 32 -3.96 -14.26 4.51
CA ARG A 32 -4.03 -15.29 5.56
C ARG A 32 -2.65 -15.82 5.93
N ASN A 33 -1.66 -15.64 5.05
CA ASN A 33 -0.27 -16.09 5.24
C ASN A 33 0.61 -15.01 5.89
N VAL A 34 0.01 -13.97 6.48
CA VAL A 34 0.76 -12.87 7.09
C VAL A 34 0.47 -12.82 8.59
N LYS A 35 1.46 -12.41 9.36
CA LYS A 35 1.30 -12.11 10.77
C LYS A 35 1.02 -10.62 10.90
N SER A 36 -0.23 -10.33 11.22
CA SER A 36 -0.69 -8.98 11.50
C SER A 36 -0.34 -8.58 12.94
N GLY A 37 0.08 -7.34 13.11
CA GLY A 37 0.26 -6.69 14.40
C GLY A 37 -1.08 -6.27 15.03
N PRO A 38 -1.03 -5.41 16.06
CA PRO A 38 -2.26 -4.85 16.63
C PRO A 38 -3.03 -4.05 15.56
N ALA A 39 -4.35 -3.99 15.73
CA ALA A 39 -5.21 -3.18 14.88
C ALA A 39 -4.77 -1.70 14.93
N CYS A 40 -4.78 -1.05 13.77
CA CYS A 40 -4.55 0.38 13.66
C CYS A 40 -5.68 1.15 14.37
N VAL A 41 -5.32 2.26 14.98
CA VAL A 41 -6.26 3.06 15.77
C VAL A 41 -7.07 3.95 14.85
N LEU A 42 -8.38 3.72 14.79
CA LEU A 42 -9.31 4.63 14.12
C LEU A 42 -9.39 5.96 14.87
N LYS A 43 -9.16 7.04 14.14
CA LYS A 43 -9.33 8.43 14.57
C LYS A 43 -10.47 9.09 13.80
N SER A 44 -10.63 10.40 13.94
CA SER A 44 -11.63 11.17 13.22
C SER A 44 -11.45 11.06 11.71
N HIS A 45 -12.55 11.30 10.97
CA HIS A 45 -12.56 11.33 9.50
C HIS A 45 -12.06 10.04 8.81
N ASN A 46 -12.29 8.86 9.42
CA ASN A 46 -11.91 7.56 8.87
C ASN A 46 -10.40 7.43 8.59
N VAL A 47 -9.58 8.01 9.47
CA VAL A 47 -8.13 7.88 9.44
C VAL A 47 -7.69 6.83 10.46
N TYR A 48 -7.05 5.77 9.98
CA TYR A 48 -6.46 4.71 10.79
C TYR A 48 -4.97 4.96 10.93
N PHE A 49 -4.46 5.06 12.15
CA PHE A 49 -3.02 5.21 12.41
C PHE A 49 -2.41 3.89 12.86
N CYS A 50 -1.35 3.49 12.17
CA CYS A 50 -0.74 2.17 12.28
C CYS A 50 0.66 2.29 12.93
N GLY A 51 0.72 2.12 14.25
CA GLY A 51 1.98 2.15 15.01
C GLY A 51 2.63 3.54 15.08
N SER A 52 3.93 3.56 15.38
CA SER A 52 4.71 4.80 15.62
C SER A 52 5.46 5.32 14.39
N SER A 53 5.51 4.56 13.28
CA SER A 53 6.22 4.97 12.06
C SER A 53 5.58 6.17 11.36
N GLY A 54 4.32 6.50 11.69
CA GLY A 54 3.54 7.53 11.01
C GLY A 54 2.66 6.99 9.88
N THR A 55 2.60 5.67 9.71
CA THR A 55 1.76 5.02 8.70
C THR A 55 0.29 5.28 8.97
N SER A 56 -0.44 5.65 7.92
CA SER A 56 -1.88 5.92 8.02
C SER A 56 -2.65 5.39 6.82
N VAL A 57 -3.89 4.98 7.09
CA VAL A 57 -4.87 4.60 6.08
C VAL A 57 -6.07 5.53 6.17
N VAL A 58 -6.48 6.13 5.07
CA VAL A 58 -7.67 6.98 5.01
C VAL A 58 -8.70 6.32 4.11
N HIS A 59 -9.94 6.24 4.58
CA HIS A 59 -11.04 5.65 3.81
C HIS A 59 -12.13 6.66 3.47
N LYS A 60 -12.54 6.66 2.20
CA LYS A 60 -13.70 7.41 1.73
C LYS A 60 -14.37 6.66 0.59
N GLN A 61 -15.54 6.08 0.85
CA GLN A 61 -16.29 5.28 -0.13
C GLN A 61 -15.43 4.15 -0.71
N SER A 62 -15.24 4.07 -2.02
CA SER A 62 -14.39 3.06 -2.67
C SER A 62 -12.93 3.49 -2.79
N ARG A 63 -12.50 4.58 -2.13
CA ARG A 63 -11.13 5.06 -2.17
C ARG A 63 -10.44 4.84 -0.84
N ILE A 64 -9.25 4.26 -0.91
CA ILE A 64 -8.38 4.02 0.24
C ILE A 64 -7.05 4.68 -0.05
N MET A 65 -6.59 5.54 0.85
CA MET A 65 -5.24 6.10 0.76
C MET A 65 -4.36 5.42 1.79
N LEU A 66 -3.27 4.81 1.36
CA LEU A 66 -2.18 4.40 2.25
C LEU A 66 -1.09 5.46 2.17
N ARG A 67 -0.62 5.92 3.33
CA ARG A 67 0.62 6.69 3.47
C ARG A 67 1.55 5.93 4.38
N ALA A 68 2.72 5.54 3.87
CA ALA A 68 3.80 5.04 4.69
C ALA A 68 4.50 6.23 5.36
N GLY A 69 4.80 6.07 6.65
CA GLY A 69 5.58 7.07 7.39
C GLY A 69 7.08 6.91 7.13
N THR A 70 7.91 6.92 8.17
CA THR A 70 9.38 6.86 8.04
C THR A 70 9.93 5.48 7.66
N SER A 71 9.07 4.49 7.43
CA SER A 71 9.46 3.12 7.08
C SER A 71 8.45 2.52 6.11
N ASP A 72 8.92 1.58 5.29
CA ASP A 72 8.06 0.79 4.41
C ASP A 72 6.93 0.16 5.22
N SER A 73 5.76 0.11 4.62
CA SER A 73 4.56 -0.30 5.32
C SER A 73 3.73 -1.21 4.46
N THR A 74 3.40 -2.37 5.01
CA THR A 74 2.34 -3.23 4.48
C THR A 74 1.20 -3.26 5.49
N VAL A 75 -0.02 -3.05 5.01
CA VAL A 75 -1.23 -3.11 5.82
C VAL A 75 -2.19 -4.14 5.26
N GLN A 76 -2.86 -4.87 6.15
CA GLN A 76 -4.07 -5.61 5.82
C GLN A 76 -5.26 -4.68 6.04
N VAL A 77 -6.12 -4.57 5.04
CA VAL A 77 -7.38 -3.84 5.13
C VAL A 77 -8.52 -4.86 5.09
N GLU A 78 -9.41 -4.79 6.06
CA GLU A 78 -10.63 -5.60 6.13
C GLU A 78 -11.85 -4.72 5.92
N CYS A 79 -12.65 -5.05 4.92
CA CYS A 79 -13.82 -4.28 4.51
C CYS A 79 -15.13 -4.91 5.02
N VAL A 80 -16.15 -4.06 5.17
CA VAL A 80 -17.49 -4.53 5.54
C VAL A 80 -17.95 -5.56 4.51
N GLY A 81 -18.32 -6.76 4.97
CA GLY A 81 -18.64 -7.91 4.12
C GLY A 81 -17.55 -8.99 4.05
N GLY A 82 -16.44 -8.82 4.78
CA GLY A 82 -15.43 -9.87 4.99
C GLY A 82 -14.34 -9.94 3.92
N TYR A 83 -14.35 -9.06 2.93
CA TYR A 83 -13.26 -8.95 1.95
C TYR A 83 -12.04 -8.31 2.61
N SER A 84 -10.88 -8.99 2.49
CA SER A 84 -9.60 -8.50 3.02
C SER A 84 -8.51 -8.56 1.96
N PHE A 85 -7.56 -7.65 2.07
CA PHE A 85 -6.43 -7.57 1.15
C PHE A 85 -5.25 -6.80 1.75
N LEU A 86 -4.12 -6.86 1.05
CA LEU A 86 -2.90 -6.18 1.44
C LEU A 86 -2.63 -4.96 0.53
N LEU A 87 -2.12 -3.90 1.13
CA LEU A 87 -1.52 -2.76 0.44
C LEU A 87 -0.12 -2.52 1.00
N ASN A 88 0.82 -2.14 0.13
CA ASN A 88 2.16 -1.74 0.55
C ASN A 88 2.51 -0.35 -0.01
N CYS A 89 3.37 0.35 0.70
CA CYS A 89 4.02 1.59 0.26
C CYS A 89 5.43 1.65 0.84
N ASP A 90 6.36 2.20 0.05
CA ASP A 90 7.73 2.49 0.48
C ASP A 90 7.76 3.67 1.45
N ALA A 91 8.79 3.78 2.29
CA ALA A 91 8.93 4.84 3.27
C ALA A 91 8.75 6.25 2.67
N ASN A 92 7.96 7.08 3.35
CA ASN A 92 7.63 8.48 3.03
C ASN A 92 6.78 8.68 1.78
N THR A 93 6.09 7.63 1.33
CA THR A 93 5.28 7.66 0.13
C THR A 93 3.80 7.42 0.43
N GLY A 94 2.94 7.62 -0.56
CA GLY A 94 1.54 7.26 -0.42
C GLY A 94 0.79 7.23 -1.73
N ALA A 95 -0.24 6.40 -1.80
CA ALA A 95 -1.07 6.23 -2.98
C ALA A 95 -2.55 6.05 -2.61
N VAL A 96 -3.40 6.36 -3.58
CA VAL A 96 -4.84 6.14 -3.51
C VAL A 96 -5.20 4.93 -4.35
N PHE A 97 -5.88 3.97 -3.73
CA PHE A 97 -6.36 2.74 -4.32
C PHE A 97 -7.88 2.79 -4.48
N THR A 98 -8.38 2.13 -5.52
CA THR A 98 -9.83 2.00 -5.75
C THR A 98 -10.25 0.59 -5.40
N GLU A 99 -11.03 0.45 -4.34
CA GLU A 99 -11.48 -0.82 -3.80
C GLU A 99 -13.01 -0.78 -3.63
N PRO A 100 -13.77 -1.16 -4.68
CA PRO A 100 -15.24 -1.12 -4.65
C PRO A 100 -15.84 -1.96 -3.52
N ALA A 101 -15.20 -3.07 -3.14
CA ALA A 101 -15.61 -3.91 -2.03
C ALA A 101 -15.66 -3.17 -0.68
N CYS A 102 -14.91 -2.07 -0.56
CA CYS A 102 -14.83 -1.27 0.66
C CYS A 102 -15.76 -0.06 0.64
N LYS A 103 -16.63 0.07 -0.37
CA LYS A 103 -17.55 1.21 -0.51
C LYS A 103 -18.40 1.43 0.74
N ASN A 104 -18.78 0.34 1.42
CA ASN A 104 -19.66 0.35 2.57
C ASN A 104 -18.93 0.53 3.92
N GLY A 105 -17.60 0.56 3.92
CA GLY A 105 -16.81 0.74 5.13
C GLY A 105 -15.59 -0.18 5.22
N ILE A 106 -14.71 0.17 6.15
CA ILE A 106 -13.61 -0.66 6.64
C ILE A 106 -13.97 -1.11 8.06
N THR A 107 -13.83 -2.40 8.34
CA THR A 107 -14.03 -2.97 9.67
C THR A 107 -12.77 -2.82 10.51
N ALA A 108 -11.61 -3.10 9.91
CA ALA A 108 -10.32 -3.02 10.59
C ALA A 108 -9.18 -2.80 9.60
N VAL A 109 -8.09 -2.25 10.11
CA VAL A 109 -6.79 -2.16 9.42
C VAL A 109 -5.74 -2.70 10.37
N TYR A 110 -4.80 -3.48 9.86
CA TYR A 110 -3.70 -4.03 10.64
C TYR A 110 -2.37 -3.73 9.95
N SER A 111 -1.34 -3.38 10.72
CA SER A 111 0.03 -3.45 10.20
C SER A 111 0.43 -4.90 10.01
N VAL A 112 1.12 -5.22 8.92
CA VAL A 112 1.76 -6.53 8.76
C VAL A 112 3.18 -6.45 9.31
N ILE A 113 3.56 -7.43 10.14
CA ILE A 113 4.88 -7.47 10.80
C ILE A 113 5.83 -8.40 10.04
N GLU A 114 5.36 -9.59 9.67
CA GLU A 114 6.17 -10.62 9.01
C GLU A 114 5.28 -11.62 8.25
N PRO A 115 5.83 -12.34 7.24
CA PRO A 115 5.17 -13.53 6.71
C PRO A 115 4.95 -14.58 7.81
N LYS A 116 3.87 -15.34 7.77
CA LYS A 116 3.75 -16.56 8.57
C LYS A 116 4.72 -17.60 8.01
N THR A 117 5.67 -18.04 8.84
CA THR A 117 6.54 -19.20 8.60
C THR A 117 5.80 -20.51 8.81
#